data_AF-A0A4Y2GEW1-F1
#
_entry.id   AF-A0A4Y2GEW1-F1
#
_cell.length_a   1.000
_cell.length_b   1.000
_cell.length_c   1.000
_cell.angle_alpha   90.00
_cell.angle_beta   90.00
_cell.angle_gamma   90.00
#
_symmetry.space_group_name_H-M   'P 1'
#
loop_
_entity.id
_entity.type
_entity.pdbx_description
1 polymer ?
#
loop_
_entity_poly.entity_id
_entity_poly.type
_entity_poly.pdbx_seq_one_letter_code
_entity_poly.pdbx_strand_id
1 'polypeptide(L)' 'MLMKKICKIINATSKNVAIESMKKAADEEFAAEDSTDITVIQRRGQYGNGEDYFVKKWKEYKEGFGNLRKEFWL' A
#
# COMPACT_ATOMS: atom_id res chain seq x y z
N MET A 1 28.01 -35.05 -24.07
CA MET A 1 28.22 -33.57 -24.18
C MET A 1 27.01 -32.81 -24.74
N LEU A 2 26.15 -33.42 -25.57
CA LEU A 2 24.98 -32.77 -26.17
C LEU A 2 23.77 -32.62 -25.21
N MET A 3 23.50 -33.63 -24.39
CA MET A 3 22.36 -33.65 -23.45
C MET A 3 22.43 -32.55 -22.37
N LYS A 4 23.63 -32.26 -21.87
CA LYS A 4 23.87 -31.16 -20.90
C LYS A 4 23.67 -29.77 -21.53
N LYS A 5 23.89 -29.62 -22.84
CA LYS A 5 23.64 -28.37 -23.57
C LYS A 5 22.15 -28.16 -23.81
N ILE A 6 21.44 -29.21 -24.22
CA ILE A 6 19.98 -29.19 -24.42
C ILE A 6 19.26 -28.86 -23.11
N CYS A 7 19.65 -29.50 -21.99
CA CYS A 7 19.05 -29.23 -20.68
C CYS A 7 19.28 -27.78 -20.19
N LYS A 8 20.45 -27.19 -20.48
CA LYS A 8 20.71 -25.77 -20.19
C LYS A 8 19.85 -24.82 -21.02
N ILE A 9 19.65 -25.12 -22.30
CA ILE A 9 18.81 -24.31 -23.21
C ILE A 9 17.34 -24.38 -22.78
N ILE A 10 16.82 -25.58 -22.51
CA ILE A 10 15.44 -25.76 -22.03
C ILE A 10 15.22 -25.00 -20.71
N ASN A 11 16.16 -25.08 -19.76
CA ASN A 11 16.07 -24.34 -18.50
C ASN A 11 16.18 -22.81 -18.69
N ALA A 12 16.94 -22.33 -19.66
CA ALA A 12 17.05 -20.90 -19.96
C ALA A 12 15.77 -20.38 -20.66
N THR A 13 15.23 -21.13 -21.61
CA THR A 13 13.98 -20.79 -22.31
C THR A 13 12.78 -20.84 -21.36
N SER A 14 12.71 -21.84 -20.47
CA SER A 14 11.63 -21.97 -19.48
C SER A 14 11.63 -20.83 -18.46
N LYS A 15 12.80 -20.25 -18.15
CA LYS A 15 12.93 -19.05 -17.32
C LYS A 15 12.49 -17.78 -18.05
N ASN A 16 12.77 -17.68 -19.34
CA ASN A 16 12.40 -16.50 -20.14
C ASN A 16 10.89 -16.41 -20.40
N VAL A 17 10.20 -17.54 -20.63
CA VAL A 17 8.73 -17.55 -20.85
C VAL A 17 7.97 -17.11 -19.59
N ALA A 18 8.38 -17.58 -18.40
CA ALA A 18 7.76 -17.17 -17.14
C ALA A 18 7.95 -15.68 -16.85
N ILE A 19 9.12 -15.11 -17.19
CA ILE A 19 9.42 -13.69 -17.03
C ILE A 19 8.53 -12.82 -17.94
N GLU A 20 8.29 -13.23 -19.18
CA GLU A 20 7.42 -12.47 -20.11
C GLU A 20 5.94 -12.50 -19.71
N SER A 21 5.44 -13.62 -19.16
CA SER A 21 4.06 -13.68 -18.63
C SER A 21 3.85 -12.81 -17.40
N MET A 22 4.86 -12.69 -16.52
CA MET A 22 4.78 -11.79 -15.36
C MET A 22 4.87 -10.31 -15.75
N LYS A 23 5.60 -9.96 -16.82
CA LYS A 23 5.62 -8.59 -17.37
C LYS A 23 4.28 -8.20 -17.99
N LYS A 24 3.64 -9.11 -18.73
CA LYS A 24 2.34 -8.84 -19.38
C LYS A 24 1.21 -8.52 -18.39
N ALA A 25 1.30 -8.99 -17.14
CA ALA A 25 0.34 -8.66 -16.08
C ALA A 25 0.56 -7.28 -15.44
N ALA A 26 1.68 -6.60 -15.72
CA ALA A 26 2.00 -5.28 -15.17
C ALA A 26 1.60 -4.10 -16.08
N ASP A 27 1.26 -4.37 -17.36
CA ASP A 27 0.98 -3.32 -18.36
C ASP A 27 -0.53 -3.07 -18.58
N GLU A 28 -1.41 -3.70 -17.81
CA GLU A 28 -2.81 -3.28 -17.72
C GLU A 28 -2.94 -2.18 -16.65
N GLU A 29 -2.43 -1.00 -16.99
CA GLU A 29 -2.69 0.25 -16.28
C GLU A 29 -4.16 0.62 -16.50
N PHE A 30 -5.04 0.15 -15.62
CA PHE A 30 -6.32 0.83 -15.43
C PHE A 30 -5.95 2.24 -14.97
N ALA A 31 -6.07 3.22 -15.87
CA ALA A 31 -6.03 4.63 -15.53
C ALA A 31 -7.20 4.88 -14.57
N ALA A 32 -6.96 4.59 -13.30
CA ALA A 32 -7.83 4.98 -12.22
C ALA A 32 -7.84 6.51 -12.28
N GLU A 33 -8.97 7.05 -12.67
CA GLU A 33 -9.30 8.42 -12.32
C GLU A 33 -9.28 8.47 -10.79
N ASP A 34 -8.12 8.87 -10.26
CA ASP A 34 -7.77 8.79 -8.84
C ASP A 34 -8.41 9.95 -8.09
N SER A 35 -9.74 10.01 -8.10
CA SER A 35 -10.53 10.88 -7.26
C SER A 35 -11.33 10.04 -6.28
N THR A 36 -10.62 9.36 -5.38
CA THR A 36 -11.25 8.87 -4.16
C THR A 36 -11.40 10.05 -3.19
N ASP A 37 -12.56 10.70 -3.25
CA ASP A 37 -12.99 11.69 -2.26
C ASP A 37 -13.19 11.02 -0.88
N ILE A 38 -12.09 10.73 -0.20
CA ILE A 38 -12.08 10.13 1.13
C ILE A 38 -11.83 11.22 2.15
N THR A 39 -12.83 11.48 3.00
CA THR A 39 -12.66 12.35 4.17
C THR A 39 -12.03 11.55 5.30
N VAL A 40 -10.80 11.90 5.68
CA VAL A 40 -10.11 11.30 6.83
C VAL A 40 -10.71 11.87 8.12
N ILE A 41 -11.35 11.02 8.91
CA ILE A 41 -11.98 11.42 10.20
C ILE A 41 -11.07 11.23 11.41
N GLN A 42 -9.99 10.46 11.29
CA GLN A 42 -9.05 10.19 12.37
C GLN A 42 -7.63 10.00 11.84
N ARG A 43 -6.62 10.51 12.56
CA ARG A 43 -5.21 10.21 12.32
C ARG A 43 -4.46 9.95 13.64
N ARG A 44 -3.54 8.97 13.63
CA ARG A 44 -2.64 8.61 14.74
C ARG A 44 -1.18 8.66 14.28
N GLY A 45 -0.26 8.96 15.21
CA GLY A 45 1.17 8.94 14.91
C GLY A 45 2.03 9.44 16.08
N GLN A 46 3.35 9.27 15.96
CA GLN A 46 4.28 9.64 17.03
C GLN A 46 4.61 11.15 16.96
N TYR A 47 3.73 11.98 17.52
CA TYR A 47 3.89 13.44 17.53
C TYR A 47 4.20 14.01 18.93
N GLY A 48 4.62 13.16 19.86
CA GLY A 48 4.95 13.53 21.24
C GLY A 48 3.74 13.67 22.16
N ASN A 49 2.56 13.21 21.74
CA ASN A 49 1.41 13.09 22.62
C ASN A 49 1.56 11.86 23.53
N GLY A 50 0.98 11.93 24.73
CA GLY A 50 0.93 10.80 25.65
C GLY A 50 0.09 9.64 25.11
N GLU A 51 0.30 8.43 25.65
CA GLU A 51 -0.48 7.24 25.29
C GLU A 51 -1.99 7.41 25.56
N ASP A 52 -2.32 8.28 26.52
CA ASP A 52 -3.68 8.63 26.95
C ASP A 52 -4.31 9.78 26.14
N TYR A 53 -3.67 10.24 25.06
CA TYR A 53 -4.14 11.39 24.28
C TYR A 53 -5.58 11.25 23.76
N PHE A 54 -6.00 10.02 23.45
CA PHE A 54 -7.36 9.68 22.99
C PHE A 54 -8.33 9.31 24.12
N VAL A 55 -7.91 9.37 25.38
CA VAL A 55 -8.79 9.18 26.55
C VAL A 55 -9.55 10.49 26.78
N LYS A 56 -10.62 10.69 26.00
CA LYS A 56 -11.45 11.90 25.99
C LYS A 56 -12.89 11.63 26.45
N LYS A 57 -13.58 12.68 26.88
CA LYS A 57 -15.02 12.61 27.21
C LYS A 57 -15.86 12.58 25.93
N TRP A 58 -17.09 12.09 26.04
CA TRP A 58 -18.05 12.06 24.92
C TRP A 58 -18.19 13.39 24.17
N LYS A 59 -18.19 14.52 24.90
CA LYS A 59 -18.28 15.85 24.32
C LYS A 59 -17.16 16.13 23.29
N GLU A 60 -15.93 15.72 23.58
CA GLU A 60 -14.77 15.94 22.70
C GLU A 60 -14.84 15.05 21.45
N TYR A 61 -15.35 13.82 21.58
CA TYR A 61 -15.62 12.96 20.42
C TYR A 61 -16.77 13.48 19.55
N LYS A 62 -17.71 14.23 20.13
CA LYS A 62 -18.79 14.87 19.36
C LYS A 62 -18.33 16.15 18.66
N GLU A 63 -17.43 16.91 19.28
CA GLU A 63 -16.99 18.22 18.79
C GLU A 63 -15.71 18.17 17.95
N GLY A 64 -14.97 17.06 18.00
CA GLY A 64 -13.66 16.93 17.39
C GLY A 64 -12.53 17.43 18.30
N PHE A 65 -11.33 16.86 18.13
CA PHE A 65 -10.13 17.32 18.83
C PHE A 65 -8.86 17.01 18.04
N GLY A 66 -7.77 17.70 18.39
CA GLY A 66 -6.44 17.48 17.84
C GLY A 66 -6.08 18.43 16.71
N ASN A 67 -5.15 18.01 15.86
CA ASN A 67 -4.58 18.84 14.79
C ASN A 67 -4.57 18.07 13.47
N LEU A 68 -5.18 18.65 12.43
CA LEU A 68 -5.29 18.04 11.09
C LEU A 68 -3.95 17.69 10.43
N ARG A 69 -2.83 18.26 10.90
CA ARG A 69 -1.46 17.94 10.45
C ARG A 69 -0.75 16.92 11.33
N LYS A 70 -1.34 16.51 12.46
CA LYS A 70 -0.83 15.53 13.44
C LYS A 70 -1.92 14.50 13.74
N GLU A 71 -2.18 14.21 15.02
CA GLU A 71 -3.28 13.37 15.47
C GLU A 71 -4.55 14.18 15.65
N PHE A 72 -5.68 13.65 15.18
CA PHE A 72 -6.99 14.28 15.33
C PHE A 72 -8.14 13.29 15.28
N TRP A 73 -9.31 13.78 15.68
CA TRP A 73 -10.65 13.23 15.50
C TRP A 73 -11.56 14.38 15.02
N LEU A 74 -12.29 14.18 13.91
CA LEU A 74 -13.25 15.16 13.38
C LEU A 74 -14.63 15.02 14.02
#